data_AF-K2F1G5-F1
#
_entry.id   AF-K2F1G5-F1
#
_cell.length_a   1.000
_cell.length_b   1.000
_cell.length_c   1.000
_cell.angle_alpha   90.00
_cell.angle_beta   90.00
_cell.angle_gamma   90.00
#
_symmetry.space_group_name_H-M   'P 1'
#
loop_
_entity.id
_entity.type
_entity.pdbx_description
1 polymer ?
#
loop_
_entity_poly.entity_id
_entity_poly.type
_entity_poly.pdbx_seq_one_letter_code
_entity_poly.pdbx_strand_id
1 'polypeptide(L)'
;MWELFTHPSNIVFSISLSLMLMFAALECILLLLGGGSQHIFEQFLPEDPLQPEISPDQSPGVFSKVFDWLYLGRLPLFIWLIIFLTSYGLSGLLIQGIFERLTSQLFNVWLISPACLFLCMPVVRFLAMAA
;
A
#
# COMPACT_ATOMS: atom_id res chain seq x y z
N MET A 1 2.72 25.30 -4.65
CA MET A 1 3.14 23.90 -4.42
C MET A 1 2.50 23.33 -3.17
N TRP A 2 2.59 24.01 -2.01
CA TRP A 2 1.90 23.59 -0.77
C TRP A 2 0.37 23.46 -0.94
N GLU A 3 -0.27 24.36 -1.71
CA GLU A 3 -1.71 24.27 -1.99
C GLU A 3 -2.13 22.97 -2.69
N LEU A 4 -1.24 22.33 -3.46
CA LEU A 4 -1.55 21.06 -4.11
C LEU A 4 -1.64 19.91 -3.09
N PHE A 5 -0.90 19.99 -1.98
CA PHE A 5 -0.91 18.96 -0.94
C PHE A 5 -2.06 19.14 0.05
N THR A 6 -2.47 20.38 0.31
CA THR A 6 -3.53 20.74 1.27
C THR A 6 -4.90 20.93 0.63
N HIS A 7 -5.00 20.87 -0.70
CA HIS A 7 -6.29 20.92 -1.38
C HIS A 7 -7.17 19.74 -0.93
N PRO A 8 -8.46 19.95 -0.61
CA PRO A 8 -9.36 18.89 -0.15
C PRO A 8 -9.44 17.68 -1.11
N SER A 9 -9.22 17.91 -2.41
CA SER A 9 -9.14 16.84 -3.40
C SER A 9 -7.86 15.98 -3.34
N ASN A 10 -6.81 16.41 -2.65
CA ASN A 10 -5.49 15.78 -2.68
C ASN A 10 -5.03 15.29 -1.30
N ILE A 11 -5.77 15.67 -0.25
CA ILE A 11 -5.49 15.30 1.14
C ILE A 11 -5.33 13.79 1.29
N VAL A 12 -6.13 12.98 0.61
CA VAL A 12 -6.03 11.50 0.68
C VAL A 12 -4.65 11.01 0.23
N PHE A 13 -4.11 11.57 -0.85
CA PHE A 13 -2.78 11.19 -1.36
C PHE A 13 -1.64 11.70 -0.46
N SER A 14 -1.77 12.92 0.08
CA SER A 14 -0.83 13.47 1.06
C SER A 14 -0.80 12.63 2.34
N ILE A 15 -1.97 12.20 2.84
CA ILE A 15 -2.07 11.32 4.01
C ILE A 15 -1.38 9.98 3.71
N SER A 16 -1.60 9.40 2.54
CA SER A 16 -0.91 8.16 2.14
C SER A 16 0.61 8.33 2.12
N LEU A 17 1.14 9.43 1.58
CA LEU A 17 2.59 9.68 1.61
C LEU A 17 3.13 9.91 3.03
N SER A 18 2.37 10.58 3.89
CA SER A 18 2.73 10.78 5.30
C SER A 18 2.78 9.45 6.06
N LEU A 19 1.76 8.61 5.88
CA LEU A 19 1.72 7.27 6.46
C LEU A 19 2.86 6.39 5.94
N MET A 20 3.15 6.47 4.64
CA MET A 20 4.29 5.77 4.05
C MET A 20 5.60 6.15 4.74
N LEU A 21 5.87 7.45 4.92
CA LEU A 21 7.07 7.92 5.63
C LEU A 21 7.12 7.41 7.07
N MET A 22 5.97 7.38 7.75
CA MET A 22 5.86 6.83 9.10
C MET A 22 6.24 5.34 9.12
N PHE A 23 5.72 4.52 8.21
CA PHE A 23 6.07 3.09 8.12
C PHE A 23 7.52 2.88 7.71
N ALA A 24 8.06 3.69 6.80
CA ALA A 24 9.46 3.62 6.41
C ALA A 24 10.41 3.94 7.57
N ALA A 25 10.09 4.95 8.37
CA ALA A 25 10.84 5.26 9.57
C ALA A 25 10.75 4.12 10.59
N LEU A 26 9.55 3.54 10.78
CA LEU A 26 9.32 2.43 11.71
C LEU A 26 10.12 1.18 11.29
N GLU A 27 10.03 0.77 10.03
CA GLU A 27 10.79 -0.36 9.48
C GLU A 27 12.30 -0.11 9.61
N CYS A 28 12.78 1.11 9.32
CA CYS A 28 14.18 1.47 9.50
C CYS A 28 14.63 1.30 10.97
N ILE A 29 13.83 1.74 11.93
CA ILE A 29 14.11 1.55 13.36
C ILE A 29 14.14 0.06 13.72
N LEU A 30 13.20 -0.75 13.22
CA LEU A 30 13.20 -2.19 13.45
C LEU A 30 14.48 -2.84 12.92
N LEU A 31 14.88 -2.49 11.70
CA LEU A 31 16.11 -2.97 11.07
C LEU A 31 17.34 -2.60 11.89
N LEU A 32 17.39 -1.39 12.46
CA LEU A 32 18.48 -0.95 13.36
C LEU A 32 18.50 -1.71 14.69
N LEU A 33 17.34 -2.09 15.23
CA LEU A 33 17.24 -2.94 16.42
C LEU A 33 17.57 -4.41 16.13
N GLY A 34 17.91 -4.76 14.88
CA GLY A 34 18.22 -6.13 14.46
C GLY A 34 16.98 -6.99 14.22
N GLY A 35 15.79 -6.39 14.15
CA GLY A 35 14.53 -7.06 13.85
C GLY A 35 13.95 -6.64 12.49
N GLY A 36 12.95 -7.38 12.03
CA GLY A 36 12.12 -6.97 10.88
C GLY A 36 10.65 -7.10 11.25
N SER A 37 9.76 -6.37 10.57
CA SER A 37 8.31 -6.49 10.84
C SER A 37 7.77 -7.90 10.54
N GLN A 38 8.46 -8.68 9.70
CA GLN A 38 8.18 -10.12 9.52
C GLN A 38 8.29 -10.91 10.83
N HIS A 39 9.38 -10.72 11.58
CA HIS A 39 9.62 -11.47 12.80
C HIS A 39 8.54 -11.17 13.86
N ILE A 40 8.08 -9.92 13.92
CA ILE A 40 6.98 -9.52 14.79
C ILE A 40 5.65 -10.16 14.36
N PHE A 41 5.42 -10.28 13.05
CA PHE A 41 4.21 -10.90 12.53
C PHE A 41 4.20 -12.42 12.78
N GLU A 42 5.33 -13.10 12.59
CA GLU A 42 5.50 -14.54 12.83
C GLU A 42 5.27 -14.90 14.30
N GLN A 43 5.80 -14.15 15.27
CA GLN A 43 5.56 -14.42 16.70
C GLN A 43 4.10 -14.15 17.15
N PHE A 44 3.37 -13.32 16.40
CA PHE A 44 1.96 -13.01 16.65
C PHE A 44 1.01 -13.97 15.96
N LEU A 45 1.50 -14.81 15.05
CA LEU A 45 0.83 -16.04 14.65
C LEU A 45 1.21 -17.12 15.68
N PRO A 46 0.33 -17.50 16.61
CA PRO A 46 0.48 -18.75 17.33
C PRO A 46 0.90 -19.87 16.39
N GLU A 47 1.97 -20.59 16.74
CA GLU A 47 2.28 -21.88 16.16
C GLU A 47 1.14 -22.82 16.56
N ASP A 48 0.01 -22.78 15.87
CA ASP A 48 -1.10 -23.69 16.13
C ASP A 48 -0.68 -25.08 15.59
N PRO A 49 -0.42 -26.09 16.44
CA PRO A 49 -0.18 -27.46 15.98
C PRO A 49 -1.47 -28.10 15.42
N LEU A 50 -2.58 -27.37 15.47
CA LEU A 50 -3.87 -27.72 14.91
C LEU A 50 -4.14 -26.76 13.75
N GLN A 51 -3.45 -26.92 12.63
CA GLN A 51 -4.03 -26.51 11.35
C GLN A 51 -5.40 -27.21 11.29
N PRO A 52 -6.54 -26.49 11.37
CA PRO A 52 -7.74 -27.06 10.81
C PRO A 52 -7.38 -27.24 9.34
N GLU A 53 -7.52 -28.44 8.81
CA GLU A 53 -7.57 -28.62 7.37
C GLU A 53 -8.60 -27.59 6.88
N ILE A 54 -8.11 -26.49 6.30
CA ILE A 54 -8.95 -25.49 5.67
C ILE A 54 -9.61 -26.28 4.56
N SER A 55 -10.86 -26.69 4.80
CA SER A 55 -11.63 -27.46 3.84
C SER A 55 -11.50 -26.76 2.49
N PRO A 56 -11.05 -27.46 1.43
CA PRO A 56 -10.79 -26.85 0.12
C PRO A 56 -12.05 -26.30 -0.57
N ASP A 57 -13.22 -26.39 0.08
CA ASP A 57 -14.50 -25.86 -0.37
C ASP A 57 -14.81 -24.44 0.09
N GLN A 58 -13.98 -23.82 0.93
CA GLN A 58 -14.03 -22.36 1.07
C GLN A 58 -13.26 -21.76 -0.09
N SER A 59 -13.97 -21.50 -1.19
CA SER A 59 -13.45 -20.71 -2.32
C SER A 59 -12.64 -19.54 -1.76
N PRO A 60 -11.31 -19.48 -2.00
CA PRO A 60 -10.49 -18.41 -1.46
C PRO A 60 -11.12 -17.10 -1.90
N GLY A 61 -11.62 -16.33 -0.93
CA GLY A 61 -12.34 -15.10 -1.22
C GLY A 61 -11.50 -14.24 -2.16
N VAL A 62 -12.15 -13.51 -3.08
CA VAL A 62 -11.47 -12.71 -4.11
C VAL A 62 -10.35 -11.85 -3.51
N PHE A 63 -10.56 -11.33 -2.29
CA PHE A 63 -9.55 -10.59 -1.53
C PHE A 63 -8.30 -11.41 -1.17
N SER A 64 -8.43 -12.64 -0.69
CA SER A 64 -7.30 -13.51 -0.38
C SER A 64 -6.46 -13.80 -1.63
N LYS A 65 -7.13 -14.03 -2.78
CA LYS A 65 -6.46 -14.23 -4.06
C LYS A 65 -5.74 -12.98 -4.57
N VAL A 66 -6.32 -11.80 -4.34
CA VAL A 66 -5.69 -10.51 -4.65
C VAL A 66 -4.49 -10.26 -3.74
N PHE A 67 -4.57 -10.58 -2.44
CA PHE A 67 -3.45 -10.42 -1.51
C PHE A 67 -2.28 -11.35 -1.84
N ASP A 68 -2.55 -12.62 -2.14
CA ASP A 68 -1.53 -13.57 -2.60
C ASP A 68 -0.91 -13.13 -3.93
N TRP A 69 -1.73 -12.63 -4.86
CA TRP A 69 -1.25 -12.06 -6.13
C TRP A 69 -0.37 -10.83 -5.93
N LEU A 70 -0.60 -10.07 -4.86
CA LEU A 70 0.15 -8.88 -4.48
C LEU A 70 1.33 -9.21 -3.54
N TYR A 71 1.70 -10.49 -3.42
CA TYR A 71 2.84 -10.98 -2.63
C TYR A 71 2.75 -10.66 -1.13
N LEU A 72 1.53 -10.49 -0.61
CA LEU A 72 1.30 -10.28 0.82
C LEU A 72 1.72 -11.55 1.58
N GLY A 73 2.70 -11.44 2.48
CA GLY A 73 3.26 -12.57 3.23
C GLY A 73 4.65 -13.03 2.78
N ARG A 74 5.20 -12.49 1.68
CA ARG A 74 6.61 -12.72 1.29
C ARG A 74 7.56 -11.61 1.71
N LEU A 75 7.03 -10.41 1.90
CA LEU A 75 7.76 -9.19 2.25
C LEU A 75 7.33 -8.69 3.62
N PRO A 76 8.23 -8.12 4.45
CA PRO A 76 7.86 -7.36 5.65
C PRO A 76 6.63 -6.50 5.42
N LEU A 77 5.61 -6.66 6.29
CA LEU A 77 4.31 -6.02 6.08
C LEU A 77 4.47 -4.51 5.90
N PHE A 78 5.40 -3.88 6.62
CA PHE A 78 5.68 -2.45 6.46
C PHE A 78 6.30 -2.12 5.11
N ILE A 79 7.22 -2.92 4.57
CA ILE A 79 7.79 -2.72 3.22
C ILE A 79 6.69 -2.80 2.17
N TRP A 80 5.83 -3.81 2.24
CA TRP A 80 4.70 -3.94 1.32
C TRP A 80 3.78 -2.71 1.38
N LEU A 81 3.47 -2.26 2.60
CA LEU A 81 2.62 -1.10 2.83
C LEU A 81 3.28 0.19 2.31
N ILE A 82 4.59 0.36 2.47
CA ILE A 82 5.36 1.48 1.91
C ILE A 82 5.25 1.50 0.39
N ILE A 83 5.44 0.36 -0.27
CA ILE A 83 5.33 0.26 -1.74
C ILE A 83 3.90 0.61 -2.19
N PHE A 84 2.89 0.07 -1.51
CA PHE A 84 1.48 0.35 -1.79
C PHE A 84 1.14 1.84 -1.65
N LEU A 85 1.48 2.46 -0.52
CA LEU A 85 1.14 3.85 -0.24
C LEU A 85 1.97 4.82 -1.10
N THR A 86 3.23 4.49 -1.39
CA THR A 86 4.08 5.28 -2.30
C THR A 86 3.47 5.29 -3.69
N SER A 87 3.19 4.11 -4.24
CA SER A 87 2.63 4.00 -5.59
C SER A 87 1.26 4.67 -5.67
N TYR A 88 0.41 4.51 -4.67
CA TYR A 88 -0.91 5.16 -4.62
C TYR A 88 -0.82 6.69 -4.50
N GLY A 89 -0.05 7.19 -3.52
CA GLY A 89 0.11 8.62 -3.28
C GLY A 89 0.79 9.34 -4.45
N LEU A 90 1.85 8.74 -5.00
CA LEU A 90 2.60 9.32 -6.10
C LEU A 90 1.79 9.32 -7.41
N SER A 91 1.09 8.22 -7.71
CA SER A 91 0.20 8.15 -8.90
C SER A 91 -0.91 9.19 -8.80
N GLY A 92 -1.54 9.33 -7.63
CA GLY A 92 -2.58 10.32 -7.40
C GLY A 92 -2.10 11.75 -7.57
N LEU A 93 -0.98 12.11 -6.95
CA LEU A 93 -0.41 13.45 -7.09
C LEU A 93 0.09 13.74 -8.51
N LEU A 94 0.70 12.76 -9.19
CA LEU A 94 1.14 12.93 -10.58
C LEU A 94 -0.05 13.19 -11.50
N ILE A 95 -1.10 12.35 -11.42
CA ILE A 95 -2.29 12.50 -12.26
C ILE A 95 -2.97 13.84 -11.97
N GLN A 96 -3.18 14.18 -10.71
CA GLN A 96 -3.78 15.45 -10.33
C GLN A 96 -2.96 16.66 -10.75
N GLY A 97 -1.63 16.61 -10.58
CA GLY A 97 -0.72 17.67 -11.00
C GLY A 97 -0.73 17.87 -12.52
N ILE A 98 -0.75 16.79 -13.31
CA ILE A 98 -0.86 16.86 -14.77
C ILE A 98 -2.21 17.46 -15.17
N PHE A 99 -3.30 17.04 -14.52
CA PHE A 99 -4.65 17.48 -14.83
C PHE A 99 -4.89 18.96 -14.50
N GLU A 100 -4.38 19.42 -13.36
CA GLU A 100 -4.41 20.82 -12.94
C GLU A 100 -3.71 21.71 -13.98
N ARG A 101 -2.55 21.26 -14.50
CA ARG A 101 -1.79 22.01 -15.52
C ARG A 101 -2.51 22.10 -16.87
N LEU A 102 -3.28 21.07 -17.23
CA LEU A 102 -4.00 21.00 -18.51
C LEU A 102 -5.36 21.72 -18.46
N THR A 103 -6.10 21.58 -17.35
CA THR A 103 -7.52 21.98 -17.27
C THR A 103 -7.74 23.13 -16.29
N SER A 104 -6.74 23.48 -15.47
CA SER A 104 -6.90 24.41 -14.32
C SER A 104 -8.01 24.01 -13.35
N GLN A 105 -8.43 22.74 -13.38
CA GLN A 105 -9.41 22.15 -12.49
C GLN A 105 -8.87 20.86 -11.90
N LEU A 106 -9.17 20.63 -10.62
CA LEU A 106 -8.84 19.40 -9.92
C LEU A 106 -10.02 18.44 -10.01
N PHE A 107 -9.72 17.16 -10.26
CA PHE A 107 -10.74 16.12 -10.29
C PHE A 107 -11.31 15.88 -8.88
N ASN A 108 -12.57 15.47 -8.80
CA ASN A 108 -13.18 15.09 -7.53
C ASN A 108 -12.46 13.87 -6.93
N VAL A 109 -12.05 13.97 -5.66
CA VAL A 109 -11.32 12.94 -4.92
C VAL A 109 -12.01 11.57 -4.98
N TRP A 110 -13.34 11.57 -5.02
CA TRP A 110 -14.14 10.34 -5.03
C TRP A 110 -13.96 9.50 -6.29
N LEU A 111 -13.64 10.12 -7.44
CA LEU A 111 -13.49 9.42 -8.70
C LEU A 111 -12.02 9.08 -8.99
N ILE A 112 -11.12 10.00 -8.65
CA ILE A 112 -9.69 9.83 -8.90
C ILE A 112 -9.09 8.78 -7.96
N SER A 113 -9.59 8.65 -6.73
CA SER A 113 -9.11 7.69 -5.73
C SER A 113 -9.25 6.22 -6.18
N PRO A 114 -10.42 5.72 -6.59
CA PRO A 114 -10.55 4.34 -7.06
C PRO A 114 -9.79 4.09 -8.37
N ALA A 115 -9.74 5.08 -9.27
CA ALA A 115 -8.95 4.97 -10.50
C ALA A 115 -7.45 4.81 -10.21
N CYS A 116 -6.91 5.61 -9.26
CA CYS A 116 -5.52 5.50 -8.83
C CYS A 116 -5.24 4.19 -8.11
N LEU A 117 -6.19 3.69 -7.30
CA LEU A 117 -6.05 2.40 -6.63
C LEU A 117 -5.93 1.27 -7.66
N PHE A 118 -6.76 1.28 -8.71
CA PHE A 118 -6.70 0.28 -9.76
C PHE A 118 -5.40 0.37 -10.58
N LEU A 119 -4.92 1.59 -10.84
CA LEU A 119 -3.64 1.82 -11.52
C LEU A 119 -2.44 1.39 -10.67
N CYS A 120 -2.56 1.50 -9.35
CA CYS A 120 -1.50 1.16 -8.39
C CYS A 120 -1.28 -0.36 -8.27
N MET A 121 -2.33 -1.17 -8.38
CA MET A 121 -2.26 -2.65 -8.29
C MET A 121 -1.14 -3.28 -9.14
N PRO A 122 -1.01 -3.03 -10.45
CA PRO A 122 0.08 -3.58 -11.25
C PRO A 122 1.45 -3.03 -10.85
N VAL A 123 1.54 -1.74 -10.50
CA VAL A 123 2.81 -1.11 -10.09
C VAL A 123 3.34 -1.75 -8.81
N VAL A 124 2.46 -1.97 -7.82
CA VAL A 124 2.83 -2.63 -6.55
C VAL A 124 3.29 -4.05 -6.80
N ARG A 125 2.66 -4.79 -7.70
CA ARG A 125 3.11 -6.14 -8.07
C ARG A 125 4.52 -6.14 -8.67
N PHE A 126 4.82 -5.21 -9.59
CA PHE A 126 6.16 -5.11 -10.19
C PHE A 126 7.23 -4.76 -9.14
N LEU A 127 6.93 -3.80 -8.26
CA LEU A 127 7.86 -3.39 -7.21
C LEU A 127 8.06 -4.47 -6.15
N ALA A 128 6.99 -5.19 -5.78
CA ALA A 128 7.06 -6.30 -4.84
C ALA A 128 7.84 -7.50 -5.41
N MET A 129 7.84 -7.71 -6.73
CA MET A 129 8.66 -8.74 -7.36
C MET A 129 10.14 -8.37 -7.41
N ALA A 130 10.47 -7.08 -7.39
CA ALA A 130 11.83 -6.57 -7.47
C ALA A 130 12.51 -6.39 -6.09
N ALA A 131 11.73 -6.41 -5.01
CA ALA A 131 12.19 -6.29 -3.63
C ALA A 131 12.51 -7.67 -3.03
#